data_AF-A0A538DQJ0-F1
#
_entry.id   AF-A0A538DQJ0-F1
#
_cell.length_a   1.000
_cell.length_b   1.000
_cell.length_c   1.000
_cell.angle_alpha   90.00
_cell.angle_beta   90.00
_cell.angle_gamma   90.00
#
_symmetry.space_group_name_H-M   'P 1'
#
loop_
_entity.id
_entity.type
_entity.pdbx_description
1 polymer ?
#
loop_
_entity_poly.entity_id
_entity_poly.type
_entity_poly.pdbx_seq_one_letter_code
_entity_poly.pdbx_strand_id
1 'polypeptide(L)'
;MPAVAAANERLTLTPTAHTTTASARPAVAIYGAIAIVLFAFVAFFAHAHLPLPYKQGVKPADYSGPSVLEGWVRFDAGWYRSIAEHGYYFRGDKEQSSVAFFPVYPLVMRGLHSVFGGDTAAWGIFITLAAGTAGASRASVKSVLATRWPCSCCGPMRGTCSARSMPTRSSSR
;
A
#
# COMPACT_ATOMS: atom_id res chain seq x y z
N MET A 1 30.66 -66.38 16.95
CA MET A 1 30.32 -64.95 16.81
C MET A 1 30.00 -64.67 15.35
N PRO A 2 28.75 -64.36 14.96
CA PRO A 2 28.47 -63.88 13.61
C PRO A 2 28.58 -62.35 13.56
N ALA A 3 29.19 -61.85 12.48
CA ALA A 3 29.36 -60.44 12.20
C ALA A 3 28.02 -59.80 11.80
N VAL A 4 27.62 -58.75 12.51
CA VAL A 4 26.45 -57.93 12.19
C VAL A 4 26.85 -56.98 11.06
N ALA A 5 26.38 -57.26 9.84
CA ALA A 5 26.47 -56.34 8.71
C ALA A 5 25.48 -55.19 8.93
N ALA A 6 25.98 -54.02 9.33
CA ALA A 6 25.19 -52.80 9.43
C ALA A 6 24.88 -52.27 8.03
N ALA A 7 23.65 -52.48 7.56
CA ALA A 7 23.11 -51.79 6.39
C ALA A 7 22.93 -50.31 6.72
N ASN A 8 23.74 -49.46 6.10
CA ASN A 8 23.66 -48.01 6.19
C ASN A 8 22.74 -47.47 5.08
N GLU A 9 21.42 -47.60 5.25
CA GLU A 9 20.46 -46.92 4.39
C GLU A 9 20.58 -45.40 4.58
N ARG A 10 21.38 -44.77 3.73
CA ARG A 10 21.34 -43.33 3.51
C ARG A 10 19.98 -43.00 2.91
N LEU A 11 19.05 -42.53 3.75
CA LEU A 11 17.85 -41.83 3.28
C LEU A 11 18.28 -40.58 2.50
N THR A 12 18.43 -40.70 1.18
CA THR A 12 18.44 -39.56 0.26
C THR A 12 17.03 -38.98 0.25
N LEU A 13 16.74 -38.08 1.18
CA LEU A 13 15.56 -37.23 1.16
C LEU A 13 15.72 -36.25 0.00
N THR A 14 15.21 -36.61 -1.17
CA THR A 14 15.09 -35.69 -2.31
C THR A 14 14.17 -34.54 -1.87
N PRO A 15 14.65 -33.28 -1.78
CA PRO A 15 13.79 -32.18 -1.40
C PRO A 15 12.87 -31.88 -2.58
N THR A 16 11.61 -32.30 -2.49
CA THR A 16 10.56 -31.86 -3.41
C THR A 16 10.21 -30.41 -3.09
N ALA A 17 10.98 -29.47 -3.66
CA ALA A 17 10.71 -28.05 -3.57
C ALA A 17 9.46 -27.70 -4.40
N HIS A 18 8.28 -27.90 -3.83
CA HIS A 18 7.05 -27.33 -4.36
C HIS A 18 7.13 -25.80 -4.21
N THR A 19 7.52 -25.12 -5.28
CA THR A 19 7.48 -23.66 -5.34
C THR A 19 6.05 -23.27 -5.66
N THR A 20 5.22 -23.11 -4.63
CA THR A 20 3.86 -22.61 -4.79
C THR A 20 3.94 -21.12 -5.14
N THR A 21 3.82 -20.78 -6.42
CA THR A 21 3.70 -19.38 -6.87
C THR A 21 2.37 -18.84 -6.37
N ALA A 22 2.38 -17.97 -5.35
CA ALA A 22 1.15 -17.32 -4.91
C ALA A 22 0.59 -16.43 -6.03
N SER A 23 -0.71 -16.59 -6.30
CA SER A 23 -1.45 -15.81 -7.29
C SER A 23 -1.63 -14.36 -6.82
N ALA A 24 -1.41 -13.40 -7.70
CA ALA A 24 -1.61 -11.97 -7.44
C ALA A 24 -3.07 -11.50 -7.51
N ARG A 25 -3.95 -12.34 -8.04
CA ARG A 25 -5.36 -12.04 -8.30
C ARG A 25 -6.14 -11.59 -7.05
N PRO A 26 -6.05 -12.24 -5.87
CA PRO A 26 -6.82 -11.82 -4.71
C PRO A 26 -6.41 -10.44 -4.17
N ALA A 27 -5.12 -10.10 -4.14
CA ALA A 27 -4.71 -8.79 -3.60
C ALA A 27 -5.13 -7.63 -4.51
N VAL A 28 -5.04 -7.81 -5.84
CA VAL A 28 -5.54 -6.83 -6.79
C VAL A 28 -7.05 -6.68 -6.69
N ALA A 29 -7.80 -7.77 -6.51
CA ALA A 29 -9.24 -7.73 -6.31
C ALA A 29 -9.63 -7.00 -5.02
N ILE A 30 -8.95 -7.28 -3.91
CA ILE A 30 -9.16 -6.58 -2.63
C ILE A 30 -8.85 -5.09 -2.77
N TYR A 31 -7.73 -4.74 -3.40
CA TYR A 31 -7.37 -3.35 -3.67
C TYR A 31 -8.45 -2.65 -4.50
N GLY A 32 -8.92 -3.28 -5.58
CA GLY A 32 -9.99 -2.75 -6.43
C GLY A 32 -11.29 -2.53 -5.66
N ALA A 33 -11.69 -3.50 -4.82
CA ALA A 33 -12.89 -3.39 -4.00
C ALA A 33 -12.79 -2.21 -3.00
N ILE A 34 -11.65 -2.08 -2.31
CA ILE A 34 -11.39 -0.96 -1.39
C ILE A 34 -11.43 0.36 -2.16
N ALA A 35 -10.75 0.43 -3.32
CA ALA A 35 -10.71 1.64 -4.14
C ALA A 35 -12.12 2.07 -4.57
N ILE A 36 -12.96 1.13 -5.02
CA ILE A 36 -14.35 1.41 -5.42
C ILE A 36 -15.18 1.93 -4.23
N VAL A 37 -15.09 1.26 -3.07
CA VAL A 37 -15.84 1.65 -1.87
C VAL A 37 -15.43 3.05 -1.43
N LEU A 38 -14.12 3.33 -1.35
CA LEU A 38 -13.63 4.66 -0.99
C LEU A 38 -14.05 5.70 -2.03
N PHE A 39 -13.98 5.36 -3.31
CA PHE A 39 -14.39 6.24 -4.41
C PHE A 39 -15.85 6.69 -4.26
N ALA A 40 -16.74 5.72 -4.07
CA ALA A 40 -18.17 5.96 -3.88
C ALA A 40 -18.46 6.71 -2.58
N PHE A 41 -17.79 6.33 -1.49
CA PHE A 41 -17.97 6.97 -0.18
C PHE A 41 -17.58 8.45 -0.22
N VAL A 42 -16.39 8.78 -0.70
CA VAL A 42 -15.95 10.19 -0.76
C VAL A 42 -16.78 10.98 -1.77
N ALA A 43 -17.15 10.39 -2.92
CA ALA A 43 -18.05 11.05 -3.86
C ALA A 43 -19.39 11.43 -3.21
N PHE A 44 -19.98 10.51 -2.45
CA PHE A 44 -21.23 10.74 -1.72
C PHE A 44 -21.06 11.80 -0.63
N PHE A 45 -20.07 11.64 0.25
CA PHE A 45 -19.84 12.56 1.37
C PHE A 45 -19.43 13.96 0.91
N ALA A 46 -18.60 14.06 -0.13
CA ALA A 46 -18.23 15.33 -0.72
C ALA A 46 -19.45 16.02 -1.32
N HIS A 47 -20.30 15.30 -2.04
CA HIS A 47 -21.53 15.88 -2.57
C HIS A 47 -22.48 16.37 -1.45
N ALA A 48 -22.55 15.64 -0.34
CA ALA A 48 -23.46 15.95 0.76
C ALA A 48 -22.96 17.08 1.69
N HIS A 49 -21.65 17.22 1.89
CA HIS A 49 -21.09 18.04 2.98
C HIS A 49 -20.07 19.09 2.55
N LEU A 50 -19.56 19.02 1.33
CA LEU A 50 -18.56 19.95 0.85
C LEU A 50 -19.23 20.98 -0.08
N PRO A 51 -19.19 22.29 0.26
CA PRO A 51 -19.83 23.31 -0.57
C PRO A 51 -19.18 23.33 -1.97
N LEU A 52 -20.00 23.19 -3.01
CA LEU A 52 -19.64 23.30 -4.42
C LEU A 52 -20.06 24.70 -4.91
N PRO A 53 -19.19 25.51 -5.55
CA PRO A 53 -17.78 25.28 -5.87
C PRO A 53 -16.83 25.72 -4.73
N TYR A 54 -15.77 24.95 -4.49
CA TYR A 54 -14.76 25.30 -3.48
C TYR A 54 -13.75 26.30 -4.03
N LYS A 55 -13.89 27.56 -3.59
CA LYS A 55 -12.90 28.60 -3.86
C LYS A 55 -11.73 28.45 -2.89
N GLN A 56 -10.69 27.74 -3.32
CA GLN A 56 -9.41 27.75 -2.62
C GLN A 56 -8.78 29.14 -2.78
N GLY A 57 -8.46 29.82 -1.68
CA GLY A 57 -7.85 31.17 -1.66
C GLY A 57 -6.48 31.28 -2.35
N VAL A 58 -6.01 30.19 -2.95
CA VAL A 58 -4.82 30.11 -3.78
C VAL A 58 -5.30 29.82 -5.20
N LYS A 59 -5.45 30.88 -6.01
CA LYS A 59 -5.91 30.95 -7.42
C LYS A 59 -6.45 29.64 -8.05
N PRO A 60 -7.70 29.64 -8.56
CA PRO A 60 -8.44 28.43 -8.83
C PRO A 60 -7.87 27.71 -10.05
N ALA A 61 -7.40 26.48 -9.88
CA ALA A 61 -7.73 25.47 -10.86
C ALA A 61 -9.17 25.06 -10.53
N ASP A 62 -10.15 25.91 -10.89
CA ASP A 62 -11.56 25.56 -10.82
C ASP A 62 -11.69 24.21 -11.54
N TYR A 63 -12.15 23.20 -10.82
CA TYR A 63 -12.34 21.89 -11.41
C TYR A 63 -13.64 21.92 -12.19
N SER A 64 -13.52 22.17 -13.50
CA SER A 64 -14.62 22.19 -14.45
C SER A 64 -15.05 20.79 -14.91
N GLY A 65 -14.58 19.73 -14.26
CA GLY A 65 -14.94 18.35 -14.58
C GLY A 65 -16.17 17.86 -13.79
N PRO A 66 -16.49 16.57 -13.86
CA PRO A 66 -17.65 16.00 -13.17
C PRO A 66 -17.64 16.26 -11.66
N SER A 67 -18.75 16.73 -11.08
CA SER A 67 -18.86 17.06 -9.64
C SER A 67 -18.45 15.93 -8.70
N VAL A 68 -18.59 14.67 -9.14
CA VAL A 68 -18.13 13.45 -8.44
C VAL A 68 -16.63 13.45 -8.19
N LEU A 69 -15.85 14.03 -9.11
CA LEU A 69 -14.38 14.11 -9.02
C LEU A 69 -13.92 15.35 -8.25
N GLU A 70 -14.79 16.34 -8.05
CA GLU A 70 -14.39 17.60 -7.40
C GLU A 70 -13.90 17.36 -5.96
N GLY A 71 -14.55 16.47 -5.21
CA GLY A 71 -14.09 16.08 -3.87
C GLY A 71 -12.68 15.50 -3.85
N TRP A 72 -12.27 14.82 -4.93
CA TRP A 72 -10.96 14.18 -5.08
C TRP A 72 -9.86 15.15 -5.52
N VAL A 73 -10.20 16.36 -6.00
CA VAL A 73 -9.26 17.30 -6.64
C VAL A 73 -9.05 18.59 -5.84
N ARG A 74 -9.64 18.74 -4.64
CA ARG A 74 -9.57 19.99 -3.84
C ARG A 74 -8.27 20.22 -3.08
N PHE A 75 -7.78 19.23 -2.35
CA PHE A 75 -6.68 19.42 -1.39
C PHE A 75 -5.32 19.26 -2.10
N ASP A 76 -4.44 18.38 -1.61
CA ASP A 76 -3.13 18.11 -2.22
C ASP A 76 -3.23 17.76 -3.71
N ALA A 77 -4.31 17.09 -4.12
CA ALA A 77 -4.57 16.82 -5.53
C ALA A 77 -4.74 18.09 -6.38
N GLY A 78 -5.34 19.14 -5.82
CA GLY A 78 -5.48 20.44 -6.47
C GLY A 78 -4.15 21.14 -6.65
N TRP A 79 -3.24 21.00 -5.68
CA TRP A 79 -1.86 21.47 -5.80
C TRP A 79 -1.13 20.75 -6.94
N TYR A 80 -1.21 19.42 -7.00
CA TYR A 80 -0.60 18.65 -8.10
C TYR A 80 -1.15 19.03 -9.47
N ARG A 81 -2.47 19.22 -9.59
CA ARG A 81 -3.10 19.70 -10.83
C ARG A 81 -2.60 21.10 -11.20
N SER A 82 -2.60 22.03 -10.25
CA SER A 82 -2.13 23.40 -10.46
C SER A 82 -0.67 23.43 -10.93
N ILE A 83 0.20 22.62 -10.34
CA ILE A 83 1.60 22.48 -10.76
C ILE A 83 1.70 21.86 -12.17
N ALA A 84 0.88 20.85 -12.48
CA ALA A 84 0.90 20.21 -13.80
C ALA A 84 0.45 21.19 -14.92
N GLU A 85 -0.55 22.03 -14.64
CA GLU A 85 -1.12 22.99 -15.61
C GLU A 85 -0.28 24.28 -15.70
N HIS A 86 0.09 24.86 -14.57
CA HIS A 86 0.67 26.21 -14.48
C HIS A 86 2.13 26.23 -14.04
N GLY A 87 2.67 25.10 -13.57
CA GLY A 87 4.03 25.00 -13.07
C GLY A 87 4.17 25.40 -11.59
N TYR A 88 5.42 25.34 -11.11
CA TYR A 88 5.75 25.71 -9.75
C TYR A 88 5.77 27.24 -9.57
N TYR A 89 5.21 27.70 -8.47
CA TYR A 89 5.30 29.06 -7.96
C TYR A 89 5.71 29.11 -6.49
N PHE A 90 6.34 30.23 -6.13
CA PHE A 90 6.73 30.60 -4.76
C PHE A 90 6.13 31.96 -4.42
N ARG A 91 5.49 32.08 -3.25
CA ARG A 91 4.86 33.32 -2.78
C ARG A 91 5.49 33.89 -1.50
N GLY A 92 6.62 33.34 -1.06
CA GLY A 92 7.30 33.75 0.17
C GLY A 92 6.94 32.88 1.37
N ASP A 93 7.63 33.13 2.49
CA ASP A 93 7.65 32.24 3.66
C ASP A 93 6.35 32.22 4.49
N LYS A 94 5.49 33.22 4.29
CA LYS A 94 4.21 33.36 5.01
C LYS A 94 3.01 32.84 4.22
N GLU A 95 3.21 32.44 2.98
CA GLU A 95 2.16 31.97 2.08
C GLU A 95 2.43 30.54 1.58
N GLN A 96 1.35 29.79 1.36
CA GLN A 96 1.46 28.44 0.81
C GLN A 96 2.05 28.50 -0.61
N SER A 97 3.12 27.74 -0.82
CA SER A 97 3.87 27.67 -2.06
C SER A 97 3.93 26.24 -2.57
N SER A 98 3.86 26.09 -3.89
CA SER A 98 3.86 24.78 -4.54
C SER A 98 5.21 24.03 -4.44
N VAL A 99 6.29 24.72 -4.08
CA VAL A 99 7.67 24.18 -4.02
C VAL A 99 7.85 23.04 -3.00
N ALA A 100 6.91 22.85 -2.07
CA ALA A 100 6.94 21.75 -1.12
C ALA A 100 6.55 20.38 -1.72
N PHE A 101 5.94 20.36 -2.91
CA PHE A 101 5.43 19.14 -3.54
C PHE A 101 6.48 18.44 -4.43
N PHE A 102 6.49 17.10 -4.40
CA PHE A 102 7.43 16.29 -5.18
C PHE A 102 7.15 16.37 -6.71
N PRO A 103 8.16 16.61 -7.56
CA PRO A 103 7.94 16.98 -8.97
C PRO A 103 7.55 15.84 -9.91
N VAL A 104 7.87 14.59 -9.59
CA VAL A 104 7.64 13.49 -10.54
C VAL A 104 6.16 13.30 -10.84
N TYR A 105 5.30 13.36 -9.83
CA TYR A 105 3.87 13.14 -10.01
C TYR A 105 3.21 14.18 -10.95
N PRO A 106 3.33 15.51 -10.74
CA PRO A 106 2.74 16.50 -11.64
C PRO A 106 3.41 16.50 -13.03
N LEU A 107 4.68 16.13 -13.15
CA LEU A 107 5.34 15.97 -14.46
C LEU A 107 4.73 14.82 -15.26
N VAL A 108 4.45 13.68 -14.63
CA VAL A 108 3.77 12.55 -15.30
C VAL A 108 2.34 12.92 -15.69
N MET A 109 1.61 13.62 -14.81
CA MET A 109 0.27 14.14 -15.15
C MET A 109 0.31 15.04 -16.39
N ARG A 110 1.24 16.00 -16.41
CA ARG A 110 1.43 16.92 -17.54
C ARG A 110 1.81 16.18 -18.83
N GLY A 111 2.71 15.19 -18.75
CA GLY A 111 3.12 14.39 -19.90
C GLY A 111 1.98 13.56 -20.49
N LEU A 112 1.16 12.91 -19.64
CA LEU A 112 -0.01 12.18 -20.11
C LEU A 112 -1.04 13.12 -20.75
N HIS A 113 -1.31 14.26 -20.13
CA HIS A 113 -2.19 15.27 -20.69
C HIS A 113 -1.66 15.80 -22.04
N SER A 114 -0.36 16.06 -22.18
CA SER A 114 0.20 16.57 -23.44
C SER A 114 0.18 15.55 -24.57
N VAL A 115 0.25 14.26 -24.26
CA VAL A 115 0.26 13.17 -25.25
C VAL A 115 -1.15 12.72 -25.63
N PHE A 116 -2.03 12.55 -24.63
CA PHE A 116 -3.36 11.94 -24.80
C PHE A 116 -4.51 12.95 -24.69
N GLY A 117 -4.25 14.20 -24.32
CA GLY A 117 -5.28 15.20 -24.03
C GLY A 117 -6.07 14.88 -22.76
N GLY A 118 -7.30 15.39 -22.68
CA GLY A 118 -8.21 15.14 -21.56
C GLY A 118 -7.94 16.00 -20.32
N ASP A 119 -8.62 15.69 -19.21
CA ASP A 119 -8.46 16.44 -17.96
C ASP A 119 -7.21 16.01 -17.18
N THR A 120 -6.42 16.97 -16.73
CA THR A 120 -5.16 16.72 -15.99
C THR A 120 -5.40 16.00 -14.66
N ALA A 121 -6.52 16.25 -13.98
CA ALA A 121 -6.84 15.61 -12.71
C ALA A 121 -7.25 14.14 -12.91
N ALA A 122 -7.97 13.83 -13.99
CA ALA A 122 -8.29 12.46 -14.36
C ALA A 122 -7.03 11.59 -14.53
N TRP A 123 -5.97 12.15 -15.15
CA TRP A 123 -4.68 11.46 -15.23
C TRP A 123 -4.03 11.23 -13.87
N GLY A 124 -4.16 12.17 -12.93
CA GLY A 124 -3.70 11.97 -11.55
C GLY A 124 -4.39 10.78 -10.87
N ILE A 125 -5.71 10.70 -10.99
CA ILE A 125 -6.49 9.57 -10.45
C ILE A 125 -6.03 8.26 -11.08
N PHE A 126 -5.87 8.25 -12.42
CA PHE A 126 -5.38 7.08 -13.13
C PHE A 126 -4.01 6.61 -12.65
N ILE A 127 -3.04 7.52 -12.50
CA ILE A 127 -1.69 7.20 -12.01
C ILE A 127 -1.76 6.60 -10.61
N THR A 128 -2.58 7.17 -9.73
CA THR A 128 -2.75 6.69 -8.36
C THR A 128 -3.31 5.26 -8.32
N LEU A 129 -4.34 4.99 -9.13
CA LEU A 129 -4.93 3.66 -9.24
C LEU A 129 -3.95 2.64 -9.83
N ALA A 130 -3.25 3.02 -10.90
CA ALA A 130 -2.24 2.17 -11.54
C ALA A 130 -1.08 1.83 -10.59
N ALA A 131 -0.60 2.80 -9.82
CA ALA A 131 0.45 2.59 -8.82
C ALA A 131 0.00 1.64 -7.71
N GLY A 132 -1.23 1.80 -7.22
CA GLY A 132 -1.82 0.92 -6.22
C GLY A 132 -1.99 -0.51 -6.72
N THR A 133 -2.51 -0.69 -7.94
CA THR A 133 -2.60 -2.01 -8.60
C THR A 133 -1.23 -2.66 -8.77
N ALA A 134 -0.22 -1.91 -9.20
CA ALA A 134 1.16 -2.40 -9.34
C ALA A 134 1.78 -2.77 -7.97
N GLY A 135 1.43 -2.05 -6.90
CA GLY A 135 1.81 -2.40 -5.53
C GLY A 135 1.16 -3.71 -5.08
N ALA A 136 -0.17 -3.81 -5.25
CA ALA A 136 -0.95 -4.99 -4.87
C ALA A 136 -0.49 -6.25 -5.61
N SER A 137 -0.17 -6.14 -6.91
CA SER A 137 0.30 -7.28 -7.69
C SER A 137 1.65 -7.81 -7.21
N ARG A 138 2.56 -6.92 -6.75
CA ARG A 138 3.87 -7.29 -6.20
C ARG A 138 3.81 -7.84 -4.78
N ALA A 139 2.90 -7.35 -3.94
CA ALA A 139 2.74 -7.81 -2.57
C ALA A 139 2.35 -9.31 -2.51
N SER A 140 1.51 -9.77 -3.44
CA SER A 140 1.15 -11.19 -3.54
C SER A 140 2.32 -12.11 -3.87
N VAL A 141 3.32 -11.62 -4.61
CA VAL A 141 4.51 -12.41 -4.95
C VAL A 141 5.42 -12.60 -3.72
N LYS A 142 5.45 -11.63 -2.79
CA LYS A 142 6.30 -11.68 -1.58
C LYS A 142 5.66 -12.36 -0.37
N SER A 143 4.32 -12.54 -0.35
CA SER A 143 3.59 -13.11 0.80
C SER A 143 3.96 -14.57 1.12
N VAL A 144 4.53 -15.32 0.16
CA VAL A 144 5.01 -16.71 0.36
C VAL A 144 6.34 -16.77 1.13
N LEU A 145 7.11 -15.67 1.17
CA LEU A 145 8.41 -15.65 1.84
C LEU A 145 8.37 -15.05 3.25
N ALA A 146 7.34 -14.28 3.60
CA ALA A 146 7.24 -13.58 4.89
C ALA A 146 6.44 -14.32 5.98
N THR A 147 5.72 -15.41 5.65
CA THR A 147 5.05 -16.27 6.65
C THR A 147 5.99 -17.30 7.30
N ARG A 148 7.25 -17.36 6.85
CA ARG A 148 8.33 -18.04 7.58
C ARG A 148 9.04 -17.05 8.49
N TRP A 149 8.33 -16.48 9.46
CA TRP A 149 9.03 -16.13 10.69
C TRP A 149 9.24 -17.47 11.41
N PRO A 150 10.46 -18.04 11.47
CA PRO A 150 10.65 -19.17 12.34
C PRO A 150 10.37 -18.68 13.75
N CYS A 151 9.27 -19.15 14.34
CA CYS A 151 9.17 -19.24 15.80
C CYS A 151 10.43 -20.00 16.23
N SER A 152 11.44 -19.27 16.71
CA SER A 152 12.75 -19.83 17.06
C SER A 152 12.70 -20.65 18.36
N CYS A 153 11.55 -21.24 18.72
CA CYS A 153 11.35 -21.87 20.03
C CYS A 153 10.88 -23.33 19.99
N CYS A 154 10.74 -23.98 18.83
CA CYS A 154 10.51 -25.44 18.78
C CYS A 154 11.71 -26.14 18.15
N GLY A 155 12.79 -26.26 18.93
CA GLY A 155 13.79 -27.29 18.67
C GLY A 155 13.29 -28.66 19.13
N PRO A 156 13.72 -29.78 18.52
CA PRO A 156 13.34 -31.11 18.95
C PRO A 156 14.19 -31.49 20.16
N MET A 157 13.78 -31.12 21.37
CA MET A 157 14.38 -31.66 22.58
C MET A 157 13.45 -32.68 23.22
N ARG A 158 13.84 -33.95 23.06
CA ARG A 158 13.61 -35.00 24.04
C ARG A 158 13.99 -34.43 25.41
N GLY A 159 13.02 -34.24 26.29
CA GLY A 159 13.28 -33.72 27.64
C GLY A 159 11.98 -33.29 28.29
N THR A 160 11.51 -34.09 29.24
CA THR A 160 10.34 -33.83 30.07
C THR A 160 10.36 -32.42 30.66
N CYS A 161 9.28 -31.65 30.46
CA CYS A 161 9.02 -30.42 31.22
C CYS A 161 8.90 -30.77 32.70
N SER A 162 9.95 -30.51 33.48
CA SER A 162 9.91 -30.52 34.94
C SER A 162 9.36 -29.17 35.42
N ALA A 163 8.15 -29.19 35.97
CA ALA A 163 7.52 -28.04 36.60
C ALA A 163 8.35 -27.60 37.82
N ARG A 164 9.08 -26.49 37.69
CA ARG A 164 9.79 -25.88 38.82
C ARG A 164 8.76 -25.16 39.69
N SER A 165 8.65 -25.61 40.93
CA SER A 165 7.76 -25.08 41.98
C SER A 165 8.03 -23.59 42.26
N MET A 166 6.95 -22.81 42.35
CA MET A 166 6.96 -21.43 42.86
C MET A 166 7.23 -21.43 44.38
N PRO A 167 8.11 -20.57 44.91
CA PRO A 167 8.17 -20.32 46.34
C PRO A 167 7.03 -19.37 46.76
N THR A 168 6.18 -19.84 47.65
CA THR A 168 5.13 -19.06 48.31
C THR A 168 5.76 -18.01 49.23
N ARG A 169 5.54 -16.73 48.94
CA ARG A 169 5.97 -15.61 49.78
C ARG A 169 4.98 -15.46 50.95
N SER A 170 5.36 -15.92 52.14
CA SER A 170 4.58 -15.71 53.36
C SER A 170 4.69 -14.25 53.80
N SER A 171 3.55 -13.56 53.92
CA SER A 171 3.47 -12.30 54.64
C SER A 171 3.37 -12.57 56.14
N SER A 172 4.21 -11.91 56.93
CA SER A 172 4.04 -11.80 58.37
C SER A 172 4.38 -10.38 58.79
N ARG A 173 3.30 -9.67 59.17
CA ARG A 173 3.17 -8.53 60.08
C ARG A 173 4.18 -7.39 60.02
#